data_AF-W3AJW0-F1
#
_entry.id   AF-W3AJW0-F1
#
_cell.length_a   1.000
_cell.length_b   1.000
_cell.length_c   1.000
_cell.angle_alpha   90.00
_cell.angle_beta   90.00
_cell.angle_gamma   90.00
#
_symmetry.space_group_name_H-M   'P 1'
#
loop_
_entity.id
_entity.type
_entity.pdbx_description
1 polymer ?
#
loop_
_entity_poly.entity_id
_entity_poly.type
_entity_poly.pdbx_seq_one_letter_code
_entity_poly.pdbx_strand_id
1 'polypeptide(L)'
;MKAYDKKDEERSYFILNTSRRTQKNKGVRNIKAHITIVMHLYYVDMLERWTKYIDDIPPYIECLVISSNEELIRIIESDVHYSNIKIVKKPNVGRDISALLVAAKGYIKESDYVCFVHDKKEHQDPYRYEETDLWVHNLWENTIGSSVYIENVLETFENDPQLGILSVPEPIGLYFDTWAGRGWYGSFQATKDLAEKLHLKCDISPDEPPVTIGTALWFRTMALSKLFSYPWDYTDFDDSKLKSGNYVSYAV
;
A
#
# COMPACT_ATOMS: atom_id res chain seq x y z
N MET A 1 -14.85 14.39 -11.14
CA MET A 1 -14.11 14.57 -9.89
C MET A 1 -12.67 14.46 -10.28
N LYS A 2 -11.97 15.59 -10.37
CA LYS A 2 -10.52 15.57 -10.65
C LYS A 2 -9.84 14.96 -9.42
N ALA A 3 -8.90 14.04 -9.62
CA ALA A 3 -7.98 13.67 -8.56
C ALA A 3 -7.14 14.92 -8.24
N TYR A 4 -6.93 15.18 -6.96
CA TYR A 4 -6.30 16.40 -6.49
C TYR A 4 -5.11 16.01 -5.63
N ASP A 5 -3.92 16.44 -6.02
CA ASP A 5 -2.71 16.24 -5.23
C ASP A 5 -2.45 17.49 -4.39
N LYS A 6 -2.58 17.36 -3.07
CA LYS A 6 -2.29 18.45 -2.13
C LYS A 6 -0.80 18.84 -2.12
N LYS A 7 0.09 17.93 -2.52
CA LYS A 7 1.53 18.21 -2.63
C LYS A 7 1.82 19.30 -3.66
N ASP A 8 1.08 19.32 -4.77
CA ASP A 8 1.28 20.31 -5.84
C ASP A 8 0.85 21.72 -5.44
N GLU A 9 -0.17 21.85 -4.59
CA GLU A 9 -0.64 23.15 -4.12
C GLU A 9 0.20 23.72 -3.00
N GLU A 10 0.53 22.90 -2.01
CA GLU A 10 1.20 23.36 -0.79
C GLU A 10 2.73 23.23 -0.89
N ARG A 11 3.26 22.62 -1.95
CA ARG A 11 4.70 22.33 -2.17
C ARG A 11 5.37 21.68 -0.95
N SER A 12 4.64 20.84 -0.23
CA SER A 12 5.05 20.35 1.08
C SER A 12 4.81 18.85 1.20
N TYR A 13 5.82 18.14 1.69
CA TYR A 13 5.64 16.79 2.24
C TYR A 13 4.97 16.90 3.61
N PHE A 14 3.96 16.07 3.87
CA PHE A 14 3.34 15.99 5.18
C PHE A 14 4.07 14.93 6.03
N ILE A 15 4.74 15.37 7.11
CA ILE A 15 5.38 14.45 8.05
C ILE A 15 4.47 14.30 9.27
N LEU A 16 3.89 13.11 9.43
CA LEU A 16 3.11 12.77 10.60
C LEU A 16 4.03 12.51 11.80
N ASN A 17 3.62 13.00 12.97
CA ASN A 17 4.39 12.81 14.18
C ASN A 17 4.37 11.33 14.61
N THR A 18 5.52 10.73 14.85
CA THR A 18 5.65 9.31 15.25
C THR A 18 5.62 9.11 16.77
N SER A 19 5.72 10.18 17.55
CA SER A 19 5.95 10.15 19.01
C SER A 19 4.84 10.81 19.83
N ARG A 20 4.02 11.67 19.20
CA ARG A 20 2.93 12.41 19.84
C ARG A 20 1.72 12.47 18.92
N ARG A 21 0.54 12.40 19.50
CA ARG A 21 -0.71 12.67 18.76
C ARG A 21 -0.73 14.13 18.30
N THR A 22 -1.14 14.36 17.06
CA THR A 22 -1.07 15.67 16.40
C THR A 22 -2.07 16.70 16.96
N GLN A 23 -3.14 16.28 17.66
CA GLN A 23 -4.02 17.20 18.40
C GLN A 23 -3.98 17.05 19.93
N LYS A 24 -4.12 18.21 20.60
CA LYS A 24 -4.29 18.41 22.06
C LYS A 24 -5.66 17.99 22.61
N ASN A 25 -6.48 17.25 21.86
CA ASN A 25 -7.83 16.90 22.29
C ASN A 25 -7.84 15.62 23.12
N LYS A 26 -8.26 15.80 24.38
CA LYS A 26 -8.44 14.78 25.41
C LYS A 26 -9.40 13.68 24.93
N GLY A 27 -8.95 12.44 25.02
CA GLY A 27 -9.78 11.25 24.89
C GLY A 27 -9.54 10.51 23.57
N VAL A 28 -9.48 9.18 23.66
CA VAL A 28 -9.63 8.27 22.52
C VAL A 28 -10.91 8.70 21.79
N ARG A 29 -10.78 9.36 20.63
CA ARG A 29 -11.93 9.47 19.73
C ARG A 29 -12.28 8.04 19.37
N ASN A 30 -13.50 7.61 19.72
CA ASN A 30 -14.05 6.35 19.23
C ASN A 30 -14.18 6.47 17.71
N ILE A 31 -13.13 6.11 16.99
CA ILE A 31 -13.20 5.90 15.55
C ILE A 31 -14.20 4.75 15.37
N LYS A 32 -15.39 5.08 14.89
CA LYS A 32 -16.45 4.09 14.60
C LYS A 32 -16.26 3.43 13.23
N ALA A 33 -15.21 3.81 12.51
CA ALA A 33 -14.89 3.32 11.19
C ALA A 33 -14.33 1.89 11.27
N HIS A 34 -14.69 1.04 10.31
CA HIS A 34 -14.05 -0.25 10.14
C HIS A 34 -12.72 -0.06 9.41
N ILE A 35 -11.63 -0.51 10.03
CA ILE A 35 -10.27 -0.30 9.54
C ILE A 35 -9.62 -1.66 9.32
N THR A 36 -9.01 -1.84 8.16
CA THR A 36 -8.29 -3.06 7.83
C THR A 36 -6.85 -2.74 7.41
N ILE A 37 -5.88 -3.40 8.03
CA ILE A 37 -4.47 -3.40 7.59
C ILE A 37 -4.21 -4.70 6.84
N VAL A 38 -3.84 -4.58 5.58
CA VAL A 38 -3.51 -5.69 4.69
C VAL A 38 -2.00 -5.73 4.47
N MET A 39 -1.38 -6.84 4.85
CA MET A 39 0.04 -7.09 4.70
C MET A 39 0.26 -8.22 3.69
N HIS A 40 0.83 -7.91 2.53
CA HIS A 40 1.26 -8.94 1.59
C HIS A 40 2.69 -9.39 1.92
N LEU A 41 2.84 -10.59 2.48
CA LEU A 41 4.11 -11.14 2.96
C LEU A 41 4.48 -12.40 2.17
N TYR A 42 5.74 -12.50 1.76
CA TYR A 42 6.27 -13.65 1.03
C TYR A 42 7.57 -14.20 1.64
N TYR A 43 8.42 -13.37 2.24
CA TYR A 43 9.75 -13.76 2.71
C TYR A 43 9.73 -14.23 4.16
N VAL A 44 9.87 -15.54 4.38
CA VAL A 44 9.91 -16.17 5.72
C VAL A 44 11.01 -15.56 6.58
N ASP A 45 12.20 -15.35 6.01
CA ASP A 45 13.37 -14.83 6.73
C ASP A 45 13.22 -13.36 7.16
N MET A 46 12.21 -12.66 6.67
CA MET A 46 11.91 -11.28 7.05
C MET A 46 10.76 -11.18 8.08
N LEU A 47 10.09 -12.29 8.42
CA LEU A 47 8.89 -12.25 9.27
C LEU A 47 9.15 -11.58 10.63
N GLU A 48 10.27 -11.91 11.28
CA GLU A 48 10.65 -11.32 12.58
C GLU A 48 10.78 -9.79 12.51
N ARG A 49 11.24 -9.24 11.38
CA ARG A 49 11.32 -7.80 11.16
C ARG A 49 9.94 -7.15 11.12
N TRP A 50 8.92 -7.88 10.66
CA TRP A 50 7.54 -7.39 10.55
C TRP A 50 6.78 -7.50 11.86
N THR A 51 7.10 -8.50 12.68
CA THR A 51 6.48 -8.74 14.01
C THR A 51 6.46 -7.47 14.86
N LYS A 52 7.56 -6.70 14.90
CA LYS A 52 7.61 -5.45 15.68
C LYS A 52 6.56 -4.41 15.27
N TYR A 53 6.23 -4.33 13.98
CA TYR A 53 5.21 -3.38 13.49
C TYR A 53 3.81 -3.92 13.71
N ILE A 54 3.64 -5.23 13.55
CA ILE A 54 2.39 -5.95 13.82
C ILE A 54 1.97 -5.77 15.27
N ASP A 55 2.92 -5.88 16.21
CA ASP A 55 2.69 -5.76 17.65
C ASP A 55 2.17 -4.37 18.07
N ASP A 56 2.53 -3.34 17.30
CA ASP A 56 2.13 -1.96 17.55
C ASP A 56 0.76 -1.63 16.94
N ILE A 57 0.15 -2.52 16.16
CA ILE A 57 -1.18 -2.28 15.57
C ILE A 57 -2.24 -2.24 16.68
N PRO A 58 -3.05 -1.17 16.78
CA PRO A 58 -4.14 -1.10 17.74
C PRO A 58 -5.10 -2.30 17.62
N PRO A 59 -5.51 -2.93 18.75
CA PRO A 59 -6.26 -4.19 18.74
C PRO A 59 -7.69 -4.08 18.18
N TYR A 60 -8.19 -2.88 17.95
CA TYR A 60 -9.49 -2.65 17.32
C TYR A 60 -9.42 -2.65 15.79
N ILE A 61 -8.22 -2.70 15.20
CA ILE A 61 -8.00 -2.73 13.76
C ILE A 61 -7.96 -4.18 13.29
N GLU A 62 -8.65 -4.48 12.19
CA GLU A 62 -8.59 -5.79 11.57
C GLU A 62 -7.25 -5.97 10.82
N CYS A 63 -6.55 -7.06 11.11
CA CYS A 63 -5.27 -7.38 10.47
C CYS A 63 -5.42 -8.58 9.53
N LEU A 64 -4.89 -8.44 8.32
CA LEU A 64 -4.87 -9.47 7.30
C LEU A 64 -3.44 -9.69 6.81
N VAL A 65 -2.98 -10.94 6.79
CA VAL A 65 -1.79 -11.34 6.04
C VAL A 65 -2.22 -12.11 4.80
N ILE A 66 -1.78 -11.64 3.63
CA ILE A 66 -1.97 -12.31 2.35
C ILE A 66 -0.64 -12.89 1.90
N SER A 67 -0.62 -14.19 1.57
CA SER A 67 0.60 -14.82 1.09
C SER A 67 0.33 -15.94 0.07
N SER A 68 1.31 -16.15 -0.81
CA SER A 68 1.43 -17.35 -1.64
C SER A 68 2.48 -18.34 -1.11
N ASN A 69 3.21 -17.98 -0.05
CA ASN A 69 4.24 -18.84 0.55
C ASN A 69 3.64 -19.71 1.66
N GLU A 70 3.48 -21.01 1.38
CA GLU A 70 2.89 -21.95 2.33
C GLU A 70 3.68 -22.11 3.63
N GLU A 71 5.00 -21.96 3.60
CA GLU A 71 5.83 -22.06 4.81
C GLU A 71 5.57 -20.87 5.73
N LEU A 72 5.55 -19.65 5.18
CA LEU A 72 5.20 -18.44 5.92
C LEU A 72 3.80 -18.57 6.53
N ILE A 73 2.83 -19.05 5.76
CA ILE A 73 1.47 -19.25 6.24
C ILE A 73 1.45 -20.26 7.39
N ARG A 74 2.12 -21.41 7.25
CA ARG A 74 2.18 -22.42 8.32
C ARG A 74 2.77 -21.85 9.61
N ILE A 75 3.85 -21.05 9.51
CA ILE A 75 4.48 -20.41 10.67
C ILE A 75 3.46 -19.50 11.37
N ILE A 76 2.82 -18.59 10.63
CA ILE A 76 1.87 -17.64 11.20
C ILE A 76 0.62 -18.35 11.77
N GLU A 77 0.08 -19.36 11.08
CA GLU A 77 -1.07 -20.15 11.57
C GLU A 77 -0.75 -20.95 12.84
N SER A 78 0.52 -21.35 13.03
CA SER A 78 0.96 -22.19 14.17
C SER A 78 1.34 -21.41 15.43
N ASP A 79 1.63 -20.12 15.29
CA ASP A 79 2.13 -19.28 16.37
C ASP A 79 0.99 -18.43 16.97
N VAL A 80 0.73 -18.63 18.26
CA VAL A 80 -0.33 -17.94 19.02
C VAL A 80 -0.13 -16.42 19.01
N HIS A 81 1.10 -15.95 18.81
CA HIS A 81 1.44 -14.54 18.65
C HIS A 81 0.59 -13.87 17.57
N TYR A 82 0.30 -14.57 16.46
CA TYR A 82 -0.46 -14.05 15.33
C TYR A 82 -1.95 -14.44 15.35
N SER A 83 -2.46 -14.92 16.48
CA SER A 83 -3.85 -15.43 16.59
C SER A 83 -4.94 -14.42 16.23
N ASN A 84 -4.65 -13.12 16.29
CA ASN A 84 -5.57 -12.04 15.90
C ASN A 84 -5.44 -11.63 14.41
N ILE A 85 -4.58 -12.29 13.64
CA ILE A 85 -4.36 -12.00 12.23
C ILE A 85 -5.13 -12.99 11.37
N LYS A 86 -5.94 -12.47 10.44
CA LYS A 86 -6.60 -13.29 9.41
C LYS A 86 -5.58 -13.65 8.33
N ILE A 87 -5.56 -14.91 7.92
CA ILE A 87 -4.68 -15.39 6.85
C ILE A 87 -5.48 -15.64 5.58
N VAL A 88 -5.03 -15.07 4.47
CA VAL A 88 -5.60 -15.30 3.13
C VAL A 88 -4.53 -15.86 2.21
N LYS A 89 -4.81 -17.05 1.69
CA LYS A 89 -3.96 -17.74 0.71
C LYS A 89 -4.29 -17.21 -0.68
N LYS A 90 -3.27 -16.90 -1.48
CA LYS A 90 -3.41 -16.57 -2.90
C LYS A 90 -2.46 -17.39 -3.77
N PRO A 91 -2.77 -17.60 -5.07
CA PRO A 91 -1.78 -18.12 -6.00
C PRO A 91 -0.58 -17.18 -6.11
N ASN A 92 0.58 -17.74 -6.48
CA ASN A 92 1.80 -16.96 -6.70
C ASN A 92 1.82 -16.27 -8.08
N VAL A 93 0.82 -15.43 -8.33
CA VAL A 93 0.60 -14.71 -9.59
C VAL A 93 0.27 -13.26 -9.29
N GLY A 94 0.84 -12.32 -10.03
CA GLY A 94 0.48 -10.90 -9.95
C GLY A 94 0.98 -10.17 -8.71
N ARG A 95 1.88 -10.82 -7.96
CA ARG A 95 2.63 -10.27 -6.81
C ARG A 95 1.73 -9.55 -5.79
N ASP A 96 2.08 -8.33 -5.41
CA ASP A 96 1.40 -7.48 -4.45
C ASP A 96 0.10 -6.90 -5.01
N ILE A 97 0.05 -6.54 -6.30
CA ILE A 97 -1.15 -5.96 -6.92
C ILE A 97 -2.32 -6.95 -6.93
N SER A 98 -2.10 -8.22 -7.25
CA SER A 98 -3.19 -9.23 -7.17
C SER A 98 -3.60 -9.51 -5.72
N ALA A 99 -2.69 -9.35 -4.76
CA ALA A 99 -3.03 -9.41 -3.34
C ALA A 99 -3.99 -8.28 -2.97
N LEU A 100 -3.70 -7.05 -3.42
CA LEU A 100 -4.54 -5.87 -3.20
C LEU A 100 -5.90 -5.96 -3.92
N LEU A 101 -5.89 -6.23 -5.22
CA LEU A 101 -7.08 -6.07 -6.07
C LEU A 101 -7.98 -7.31 -6.14
N VAL A 102 -7.44 -8.51 -5.87
CA VAL A 102 -8.18 -9.77 -5.93
C VAL A 102 -8.37 -10.36 -4.54
N ALA A 103 -7.27 -10.69 -3.84
CA ALA A 103 -7.35 -11.41 -2.57
C ALA A 103 -7.96 -10.57 -1.42
N ALA A 104 -7.62 -9.28 -1.36
CA ALA A 104 -8.13 -8.38 -0.32
C ALA A 104 -9.52 -7.81 -0.61
N LYS A 105 -10.08 -8.01 -1.82
CA LYS A 105 -11.27 -7.30 -2.31
C LYS A 105 -12.48 -7.38 -1.37
N GLY A 106 -12.74 -8.55 -0.80
CA GLY A 106 -13.85 -8.77 0.14
C GLY A 106 -13.70 -7.92 1.40
N TYR A 107 -12.51 -7.93 1.99
CA TYR A 107 -12.18 -7.17 3.19
C TYR A 107 -12.23 -5.66 2.93
N ILE A 108 -11.60 -5.20 1.84
CA ILE A 108 -11.57 -3.77 1.47
C ILE A 108 -12.99 -3.21 1.31
N LYS A 109 -13.92 -3.99 0.74
CA LYS A 109 -15.32 -3.56 0.56
C LYS A 109 -16.05 -3.34 1.88
N GLU A 110 -15.64 -4.03 2.94
CA GLU A 110 -16.24 -3.95 4.27
C GLU A 110 -15.58 -2.87 5.15
N SER A 111 -14.42 -2.34 4.75
CA SER A 111 -13.68 -1.31 5.49
C SER A 111 -14.01 0.11 5.00
N ASP A 112 -13.97 1.07 5.91
CA ASP A 112 -13.99 2.50 5.60
C ASP A 112 -12.60 3.01 5.20
N TYR A 113 -11.57 2.53 5.94
CA TYR A 113 -10.16 2.84 5.73
C TYR A 113 -9.35 1.57 5.61
N VAL A 114 -8.38 1.58 4.70
CA VAL A 114 -7.49 0.45 4.46
C VAL A 114 -6.05 0.94 4.43
N CYS A 115 -5.17 0.20 5.09
CA CYS A 115 -3.74 0.23 4.82
C CYS A 115 -3.38 -0.98 3.98
N PHE A 116 -2.58 -0.79 2.94
CA PHE A 116 -1.93 -1.88 2.25
C PHE A 116 -0.41 -1.66 2.30
N VAL A 117 0.31 -2.69 2.72
CA VAL A 117 1.78 -2.72 2.77
C VAL A 117 2.27 -4.10 2.35
N HIS A 118 3.48 -4.19 1.82
CA HIS A 118 4.07 -5.45 1.41
C HIS A 118 5.55 -5.55 1.81
N ASP A 119 6.06 -6.76 1.84
CA ASP A 119 7.50 -6.98 1.90
C ASP A 119 8.13 -6.90 0.50
N LYS A 120 9.45 -6.71 0.46
CA LYS A 120 10.25 -6.76 -0.76
C LYS A 120 11.66 -7.18 -0.42
N LYS A 121 12.29 -7.88 -1.35
CA LYS A 121 13.68 -8.30 -1.27
C LYS A 121 14.32 -8.16 -2.64
N GLU A 122 15.53 -7.61 -2.70
CA GLU A 122 16.37 -7.66 -3.89
C GLU A 122 16.94 -9.08 -4.03
N HIS A 123 17.05 -9.60 -5.25
CA HIS A 123 17.47 -10.98 -5.50
C HIS A 123 18.65 -11.08 -6.47
N GLN A 124 18.88 -10.04 -7.26
CA GLN A 124 19.72 -10.09 -8.44
C GLN A 124 20.93 -9.17 -8.33
N ASP A 125 20.76 -7.98 -7.75
CA ASP A 125 21.78 -6.95 -7.76
C ASP A 125 22.29 -6.62 -6.35
N PRO A 126 23.52 -7.04 -6.00
CA PRO A 126 24.09 -6.75 -4.71
C PRO A 126 24.23 -5.28 -4.38
N TYR A 127 24.40 -4.42 -5.40
CA TYR A 127 24.52 -2.98 -5.22
C TYR A 127 23.19 -2.32 -4.85
N ARG A 128 22.07 -3.03 -5.04
CA ARG A 128 20.71 -2.56 -4.71
C ARG A 128 20.16 -3.11 -3.41
N TYR A 129 20.89 -3.97 -2.68
CA TYR A 129 20.42 -4.52 -1.40
C TYR A 129 20.14 -3.42 -0.37
N GLU A 130 21.11 -2.55 -0.11
CA GLU A 130 20.97 -1.49 0.90
C GLU A 130 19.84 -0.51 0.53
N GLU A 131 19.70 -0.19 -0.75
CA GLU A 131 18.67 0.73 -1.23
C GLU A 131 17.27 0.12 -1.15
N THR A 132 17.15 -1.16 -1.52
CA THR A 132 15.89 -1.90 -1.35
C THR A 132 15.53 -1.98 0.13
N ASP A 133 16.51 -2.19 1.02
CA ASP A 133 16.27 -2.21 2.45
C ASP A 133 15.78 -0.85 2.98
N LEU A 134 16.39 0.25 2.53
CA LEU A 134 15.96 1.61 2.85
C LEU A 134 14.55 1.90 2.33
N TRP A 135 14.24 1.47 1.09
CA TRP A 135 12.90 1.64 0.54
C TRP A 135 11.87 0.86 1.35
N VAL A 136 12.14 -0.40 1.66
CA VAL A 136 11.24 -1.23 2.48
C VAL A 136 11.08 -0.64 3.89
N HIS A 137 12.15 -0.12 4.50
CA HIS A 137 12.05 0.60 5.75
C HIS A 137 11.12 1.82 5.62
N ASN A 138 11.29 2.63 4.57
CA ASN A 138 10.41 3.77 4.28
C ASN A 138 8.94 3.35 4.10
N LEU A 139 8.67 2.21 3.46
CA LEU A 139 7.31 1.69 3.30
C LEU A 139 6.65 1.41 4.65
N TRP A 140 7.32 0.67 5.51
CA TRP A 140 6.75 0.20 6.78
C TRP A 140 6.65 1.31 7.82
N GLU A 141 7.67 2.15 7.96
CA GLU A 141 7.66 3.29 8.88
C GLU A 141 6.57 4.31 8.53
N ASN A 142 6.30 4.52 7.24
CA ASN A 142 5.28 5.47 6.77
C ASN A 142 3.93 4.80 6.45
N THR A 143 3.68 3.60 6.96
CA THR A 143 2.36 2.97 6.92
C THR A 143 1.93 2.54 8.31
N ILE A 144 2.68 1.64 8.94
CA ILE A 144 2.35 1.06 10.24
C ILE A 144 3.53 1.16 11.23
N GLY A 145 4.32 2.22 11.12
CA GLY A 145 5.57 2.40 11.88
C GLY A 145 5.42 2.37 13.39
N SER A 146 4.26 2.80 13.92
CA SER A 146 3.91 2.67 15.33
C SER A 146 2.40 2.85 15.55
N SER A 147 1.92 2.45 16.72
CA SER A 147 0.53 2.71 17.15
C SER A 147 0.16 4.20 17.07
N VAL A 148 1.08 5.08 17.48
CA VAL A 148 0.87 6.54 17.44
C VAL A 148 0.79 7.05 16.00
N TYR A 149 1.63 6.51 15.10
CA TYR A 149 1.61 6.87 13.70
C TYR A 149 0.28 6.48 13.05
N ILE A 150 -0.19 5.25 13.26
CA ILE A 150 -1.46 4.74 12.75
C ILE A 150 -2.62 5.64 13.19
N GLU A 151 -2.67 6.00 14.48
CA GLU A 151 -3.71 6.89 15.01
C GLU A 151 -3.67 8.29 14.37
N ASN A 152 -2.48 8.82 14.09
CA ASN A 152 -2.32 10.11 13.40
C ASN A 152 -2.75 10.04 11.93
N VAL A 153 -2.49 8.92 11.23
CA VAL A 153 -2.99 8.69 9.87
C VAL A 153 -4.52 8.71 9.86
N LEU A 154 -5.14 7.95 10.77
CA LEU A 154 -6.60 7.88 10.88
C LEU A 154 -7.21 9.25 11.25
N GLU A 155 -6.60 9.97 12.19
CA GLU A 155 -7.01 11.33 12.54
C GLU A 155 -6.93 12.29 11.34
N THR A 156 -5.94 12.10 10.46
CA THR A 156 -5.79 12.90 9.23
C THR A 156 -6.96 12.66 8.28
N PHE A 157 -7.38 11.41 8.08
CA PHE A 157 -8.59 11.10 7.29
C PHE A 157 -9.88 11.63 7.92
N GLU A 158 -10.02 11.54 9.25
CA GLU A 158 -11.22 12.02 9.94
C GLU A 158 -11.35 13.56 9.91
N ASN A 159 -10.23 14.26 9.95
CA ASN A 159 -10.21 15.73 9.91
C ASN A 159 -10.35 16.29 8.48
N ASP A 160 -10.09 15.48 7.45
CA ASP A 160 -10.25 15.87 6.05
C ASP A 160 -11.13 14.88 5.25
N PRO A 161 -12.43 15.19 5.11
CA PRO A 161 -13.36 14.36 4.34
C PRO A 161 -13.01 14.24 2.84
N GLN A 162 -12.18 15.12 2.29
CA GLN A 162 -11.76 15.07 0.88
C GLN A 162 -10.49 14.22 0.68
N LEU A 163 -9.80 13.88 1.77
CA LEU A 163 -8.61 13.03 1.70
C LEU A 163 -9.00 11.60 1.32
N GLY A 164 -8.49 11.17 0.16
CA GLY A 164 -8.74 9.85 -0.40
C GLY A 164 -7.60 8.86 -0.19
N ILE A 165 -6.35 9.32 -0.30
CA ILE A 165 -5.14 8.49 -0.26
C ILE A 165 -4.08 9.23 0.55
N LEU A 166 -3.33 8.48 1.36
CA LEU A 166 -2.05 8.87 1.92
C LEU A 166 -1.02 7.83 1.48
N SER A 167 -0.06 8.25 0.67
CA SER A 167 1.03 7.40 0.20
C SER A 167 2.31 7.68 0.97
N VAL A 168 3.20 6.69 0.96
CA VAL A 168 4.54 6.84 1.53
C VAL A 168 5.38 7.87 0.75
N PRO A 169 6.40 8.46 1.38
CA PRO A 169 7.38 9.27 0.68
C PRO A 169 8.06 8.50 -0.45
N GLU A 170 8.52 9.25 -1.44
CA GLU A 170 9.26 8.75 -2.59
C GLU A 170 10.50 7.95 -2.15
N PRO A 171 10.87 6.86 -2.84
CA PRO A 171 12.10 6.14 -2.53
C PRO A 171 13.31 7.05 -2.77
N ILE A 172 14.28 7.00 -1.86
CA ILE A 172 15.53 7.76 -1.92
C ILE A 172 16.69 6.77 -1.94
N GLY A 173 17.63 6.93 -2.87
CA GLY A 173 18.85 6.13 -2.98
C GLY A 173 19.80 6.70 -4.03
N LEU A 174 21.03 6.19 -4.05
CA LEU A 174 22.08 6.58 -4.99
C LEU A 174 21.86 6.00 -6.40
N TYR A 175 21.26 4.83 -6.51
CA TYR A 175 21.03 4.08 -7.75
C TYR A 175 19.54 3.82 -8.03
N PHE A 176 18.62 4.42 -7.26
CA PHE A 176 17.21 4.45 -7.61
C PHE A 176 16.97 5.38 -8.80
N ASP A 177 16.82 4.78 -9.98
CA ASP A 177 16.39 5.42 -11.22
C ASP A 177 14.86 5.51 -11.32
N THR A 178 14.15 5.40 -10.20
CA THR A 178 12.68 5.39 -10.14
C THR A 178 12.06 6.65 -10.75
N TRP A 179 12.78 7.77 -10.72
CA TRP A 179 12.39 9.04 -11.32
C TRP A 179 12.75 9.19 -12.80
N ALA A 180 13.43 8.20 -13.39
CA ALA A 180 13.66 8.15 -14.83
C ALA A 180 12.31 8.13 -15.56
N GLY A 181 12.20 8.93 -16.62
CA GLY A 181 10.92 9.10 -17.33
C GLY A 181 9.83 9.74 -16.46
N ARG A 182 10.19 10.60 -15.50
CA ARG A 182 9.27 11.32 -14.60
C ARG A 182 8.41 10.41 -13.71
N GLY A 183 8.98 9.30 -13.25
CA GLY A 183 8.26 8.35 -12.37
C GLY A 183 7.35 7.38 -13.11
N TRP A 184 7.04 7.62 -14.39
CA TRP A 184 6.22 6.70 -15.19
C TRP A 184 6.94 5.40 -15.53
N TYR A 185 8.27 5.43 -15.72
CA TYR A 185 9.07 4.24 -16.05
C TYR A 185 8.44 3.34 -17.16
N GLY A 186 7.78 3.97 -18.15
CA GLY A 186 7.09 3.27 -19.25
C GLY A 186 5.63 2.85 -19.00
N SER A 187 5.05 3.10 -17.82
CA SER A 187 3.69 2.71 -17.47
C SER A 187 2.59 3.69 -17.90
N PHE A 188 2.94 4.91 -18.32
CA PHE A 188 1.97 5.97 -18.63
C PHE A 188 0.83 5.51 -19.55
N GLN A 189 1.15 4.86 -20.66
CA GLN A 189 0.14 4.43 -21.62
C GLN A 189 -0.79 3.36 -21.00
N ALA A 190 -0.22 2.41 -20.24
CA ALA A 190 -1.00 1.39 -19.56
C ALA A 190 -1.92 2.00 -18.49
N THR A 191 -1.43 2.96 -17.70
CA THR A 191 -2.25 3.71 -16.72
C THR A 191 -3.37 4.49 -17.42
N LYS A 192 -3.08 5.13 -18.56
CA LYS A 192 -4.08 5.86 -19.34
C LYS A 192 -5.18 4.93 -19.86
N ASP A 193 -4.80 3.79 -20.46
CA ASP A 193 -5.75 2.80 -20.95
C ASP A 193 -6.62 2.24 -19.81
N LEU A 194 -6.02 2.01 -18.63
CA LEU A 194 -6.76 1.60 -17.44
C LEU A 194 -7.72 2.69 -16.95
N ALA A 195 -7.30 3.95 -16.93
CA ALA A 195 -8.14 5.07 -16.53
C ALA A 195 -9.36 5.22 -17.45
N GLU A 196 -9.19 5.04 -18.76
CA GLU A 196 -10.27 5.02 -19.74
C GLU A 196 -11.23 3.83 -19.51
N LYS A 197 -10.68 2.64 -19.27
CA LYS A 197 -11.43 1.40 -18.96
C LYS A 197 -12.26 1.51 -17.68
N LEU A 198 -11.73 2.19 -16.66
CA LEU A 198 -12.43 2.46 -15.40
C LEU A 198 -13.34 3.71 -15.46
N HIS A 199 -13.42 4.35 -16.63
CA HIS A 199 -14.18 5.59 -16.85
C HIS A 199 -13.84 6.66 -15.82
N LEU A 200 -12.54 6.84 -15.52
CA LEU A 200 -12.05 7.88 -14.64
C LEU A 200 -12.19 9.25 -15.32
N LYS A 201 -12.47 10.28 -14.52
CA LYS A 201 -12.54 11.66 -14.98
C LYS A 201 -11.37 12.43 -14.35
N CYS A 202 -10.17 12.16 -14.82
CA CYS A 202 -8.94 12.79 -14.36
C CYS A 202 -8.18 13.41 -15.53
N ASP A 203 -7.39 14.44 -15.22
CA ASP A 203 -6.39 14.96 -16.13
C ASP A 203 -5.13 14.11 -15.88
N ILE A 204 -4.74 13.27 -16.85
CA ILE A 204 -3.51 12.48 -16.79
C ILE A 204 -2.56 12.96 -17.88
N SER A 205 -1.32 13.27 -17.51
CA SER A 205 -0.31 13.85 -18.38
C SER A 205 1.01 13.11 -18.22
N PRO A 206 1.76 12.83 -19.30
CA PRO A 206 3.07 12.20 -19.19
C PRO A 206 4.11 13.13 -18.54
N ASP A 207 3.81 14.44 -18.47
CA ASP A 207 4.68 15.45 -17.84
C ASP A 207 4.47 15.58 -16.33
N GLU A 208 3.35 15.06 -15.81
CA GLU A 208 3.02 15.03 -14.39
C GLU A 208 3.34 13.64 -13.84
N PRO A 209 4.14 13.50 -12.76
CA PRO A 209 4.46 12.20 -12.19
C PRO A 209 3.23 11.52 -11.54
N PRO A 210 3.24 10.20 -11.36
CA PRO A 210 2.22 9.52 -10.56
C PRO A 210 2.29 9.97 -9.09
N VAL A 211 1.15 9.94 -8.40
CA VAL A 211 1.01 10.35 -6.98
C VAL A 211 1.95 9.56 -6.06
N THR A 212 2.21 8.30 -6.38
CA THR A 212 3.14 7.45 -5.64
C THR A 212 3.79 6.42 -6.55
N ILE A 213 4.89 5.83 -6.08
CA ILE A 213 5.60 4.78 -6.78
C ILE A 213 5.63 3.54 -5.90
N GLY A 214 4.93 2.49 -6.34
CA GLY A 214 4.75 1.24 -5.61
C GLY A 214 3.47 1.20 -4.79
N THR A 215 3.17 0.01 -4.25
CA THR A 215 1.87 -0.31 -3.65
C THR A 215 1.96 -0.29 -2.12
N ALA A 216 2.19 0.87 -1.53
CA ALA A 216 2.17 1.02 -0.07
C ALA A 216 1.48 2.33 0.30
N LEU A 217 0.25 2.21 0.80
CA LEU A 217 -0.63 3.36 1.00
C LEU A 217 -1.74 3.07 1.99
N TRP A 218 -2.20 4.15 2.62
CA TRP A 218 -3.50 4.22 3.24
C TRP A 218 -4.50 4.84 2.28
N PHE A 219 -5.74 4.37 2.30
CA PHE A 219 -6.81 4.95 1.51
C PHE A 219 -8.17 4.82 2.18
N ARG A 220 -9.03 5.79 1.89
CA ARG A 220 -10.47 5.70 2.11
C ARG A 220 -11.06 4.83 1.02
N THR A 221 -11.75 3.74 1.37
CA THR A 221 -12.28 2.75 0.41
C THR A 221 -13.08 3.42 -0.72
N MET A 222 -13.89 4.42 -0.38
CA MET A 222 -14.71 5.16 -1.36
C MET A 222 -13.89 5.88 -2.44
N ALA A 223 -12.69 6.37 -2.11
CA ALA A 223 -11.83 7.10 -3.05
C ALA A 223 -11.33 6.21 -4.19
N LEU A 224 -11.13 4.91 -3.92
CA LEU A 224 -10.69 3.91 -4.89
C LEU A 224 -11.81 2.97 -5.34
N SER A 225 -13.07 3.30 -5.06
CA SER A 225 -14.23 2.43 -5.34
C SER A 225 -14.32 1.95 -6.78
N LYS A 226 -13.98 2.79 -7.78
CA LYS A 226 -13.96 2.38 -9.20
C LYS A 226 -12.92 1.31 -9.50
N LEU A 227 -11.73 1.43 -8.90
CA LEU A 227 -10.66 0.46 -9.05
C LEU A 227 -11.09 -0.89 -8.48
N PHE A 228 -11.64 -0.92 -7.26
CA PHE A 228 -12.06 -2.17 -6.61
C PHE A 228 -13.38 -2.75 -7.14
N SER A 229 -14.25 -1.92 -7.73
CA SER A 229 -15.51 -2.37 -8.34
C SER A 229 -15.28 -3.11 -9.66
N TYR A 230 -14.15 -2.87 -10.34
CA TYR A 230 -13.78 -3.65 -11.51
C TYR A 230 -13.62 -5.13 -11.12
N PRO A 231 -14.12 -6.08 -11.93
CA PRO A 231 -14.08 -7.51 -11.62
C PRO A 231 -12.70 -8.10 -11.93
N TRP A 232 -11.68 -7.66 -11.20
CA TRP A 232 -10.31 -8.20 -11.30
C TRP A 232 -10.28 -9.70 -11.07
N ASP A 233 -9.47 -10.38 -11.87
CA ASP A 233 -9.15 -11.79 -11.73
C ASP A 233 -7.62 -11.99 -11.73
N TYR A 234 -7.13 -13.10 -11.18
CA TYR A 234 -5.70 -13.41 -11.20
C TYR A 234 -5.12 -13.46 -12.62
N THR A 235 -5.92 -13.84 -13.62
CA THR A 235 -5.51 -13.89 -15.02
C THR A 235 -5.25 -12.51 -15.64
N ASP A 236 -5.72 -11.41 -15.01
CA ASP A 236 -5.35 -10.06 -15.42
C ASP A 236 -3.86 -9.77 -15.12
N PHE A 237 -3.29 -10.42 -14.11
CA PHE A 237 -1.93 -10.15 -13.58
C PHE A 237 -0.91 -11.22 -13.99
N ASP A 238 -0.77 -11.41 -15.30
CA ASP A 238 0.17 -12.37 -15.88
C ASP A 238 1.64 -11.90 -15.81
N ASP A 239 2.38 -12.45 -14.86
CA ASP A 239 3.81 -12.14 -14.63
C ASP A 239 4.71 -12.49 -15.84
N SER A 240 4.26 -13.29 -16.80
CA SER A 240 5.03 -13.49 -18.03
C SER A 240 5.15 -12.20 -18.86
N LYS A 241 4.25 -11.24 -18.63
CA LYS A 241 4.23 -9.93 -19.29
C LYS A 241 5.06 -8.86 -18.58
N LEU A 242 5.86 -9.20 -17.57
CA LEU A 242 6.67 -8.21 -16.83
C LEU A 242 7.61 -7.36 -17.68
N LYS A 243 8.04 -7.89 -18.83
CA LYS A 243 8.89 -7.18 -19.80
C LYS A 243 8.08 -6.35 -20.80
N SER A 244 6.75 -6.41 -20.74
CA SER A 244 5.83 -5.62 -21.55
C SER A 244 5.50 -4.32 -20.81
N GLY A 245 5.58 -3.19 -21.51
CA GLY A 245 5.11 -1.90 -20.99
C GLY A 245 3.61 -1.86 -20.71
N ASN A 246 2.83 -2.82 -21.24
CA ASN A 246 1.38 -2.92 -21.05
C ASN A 246 1.00 -3.89 -19.91
N TYR A 247 1.93 -4.21 -19.01
CA TYR A 247 1.60 -5.05 -17.85
C TYR A 247 0.69 -4.28 -16.90
N VAL A 248 -0.50 -4.83 -16.60
CA VAL A 248 -1.53 -4.12 -15.83
C VAL A 248 -1.06 -3.74 -14.43
N SER A 249 -0.16 -4.51 -13.82
CA SER A 249 0.39 -4.17 -12.50
C SER A 249 1.22 -2.90 -12.50
N TYR A 250 1.75 -2.47 -13.64
CA TYR A 250 2.41 -1.17 -13.76
C TYR A 250 1.41 -0.02 -13.98
N ALA A 251 0.20 -0.34 -14.44
CA ALA A 251 -0.84 0.64 -14.71
C ALA A 251 -1.60 1.09 -13.45
N VAL A 252 -1.76 0.16 -12.49
CA VAL A 252 -2.42 0.34 -11.19
C VAL A 252 -1.55 1.15 -10.26
#